data_AF-A0A6B3ES78-F1
#
_entry.id   AF-A0A6B3ES78-F1
#
_cell.length_a   1.000
_cell.length_b   1.000
_cell.length_c   1.000
_cell.angle_alpha   90.00
_cell.angle_beta   90.00
_cell.angle_gamma   90.00
#
_symmetry.space_group_name_H-M   'P 1'
#
loop_
_entity.id
_entity.type
_entity.pdbx_description
1 polymer ?
#
loop_
_entity_poly.entity_id
_entity_poly.type
_entity_poly.pdbx_seq_one_letter_code
_entity_poly.pdbx_strand_id
1 'polypeptide(L)'
;ADPGAKRVALDRVLGPIGVRRVAATVTGIDTGAHEVTALDRDGETLTLPYDRLVLAAGSRTARPRFPGGDDVFDVDTMGAAAALDHHLRRLPGRTGAGQ
;
A
#
# COMPACT_ATOMS: atom_id res chain seq x y z
N ALA A 1 7.25 0.93 17.61
CA ALA A 1 6.99 2.23 16.96
C ALA A 1 5.48 2.34 16.69
N ASP A 2 4.94 3.48 16.24
CA ASP A 2 3.55 3.54 15.75
C ASP A 2 3.55 3.90 14.25
N PRO A 3 3.48 2.90 13.35
CA PRO A 3 3.40 3.13 11.91
C PRO A 3 2.13 3.89 11.49
N GLY A 4 1.03 3.73 12.23
CA GLY A 4 -0.25 4.39 11.94
C GLY A 4 -0.13 5.91 11.97
N ALA A 5 0.69 6.44 12.88
CA ALA A 5 0.98 7.87 13.00
C ALA A 5 1.74 8.48 11.81
N LYS A 6 2.19 7.67 10.83
CA LYS A 6 2.91 8.14 9.63
C LYS A 6 2.01 8.35 8.41
N ARG A 7 0.69 8.19 8.54
CA ARG A 7 -0.27 8.37 7.44
C ARG A 7 -0.74 9.82 7.32
N VAL A 8 -0.99 10.25 6.10
CA VAL A 8 -1.64 11.53 5.78
C VAL A 8 -2.92 11.25 5.02
N ALA A 9 -4.03 11.86 5.44
CA ALA A 9 -5.29 11.78 4.72
C ALA A 9 -5.19 12.57 3.40
N LEU A 10 -5.27 11.90 2.26
CA LEU A 10 -5.09 12.55 0.95
C LEU A 10 -6.09 13.68 0.71
N ASP A 11 -7.33 13.58 1.20
CA ASP A 11 -8.34 14.62 1.02
C ASP A 11 -7.93 15.95 1.67
N ARG A 12 -7.15 15.90 2.76
CA ARG A 12 -6.58 17.07 3.42
C ARG A 12 -5.59 17.82 2.52
N VAL A 13 -4.91 17.12 1.63
CA VAL A 13 -3.86 17.68 0.76
C VAL A 13 -4.39 18.03 -0.61
N LEU A 14 -5.22 17.16 -1.20
CA LEU A 14 -5.72 17.29 -2.57
C LEU A 14 -6.92 18.24 -2.69
N GLY A 15 -7.79 18.27 -1.68
CA GLY A 15 -8.99 19.12 -1.67
C GLY A 15 -8.67 20.62 -1.83
N PRO A 16 -7.76 21.19 -1.01
CA PRO A 16 -7.43 22.62 -1.07
C PRO A 16 -6.84 23.11 -2.40
N ILE A 17 -6.24 22.20 -3.18
CA ILE A 17 -5.63 22.52 -4.48
C ILE A 17 -6.54 22.15 -5.67
N GLY A 18 -7.80 21.78 -5.41
CA GLY A 18 -8.79 21.51 -6.44
C GLY A 18 -8.56 20.20 -7.21
N VAL A 19 -7.81 19.25 -6.66
CA VAL A 19 -7.58 17.96 -7.31
C VAL A 19 -8.73 17.00 -7.00
N ARG A 20 -9.42 16.53 -8.05
CA ARG A 20 -10.44 15.48 -7.94
C ARG A 20 -9.78 14.15 -7.63
N ARG A 21 -10.08 13.58 -6.46
CA ARG A 21 -9.66 12.24 -6.07
C ARG A 21 -10.73 11.21 -6.41
N VAL A 22 -10.33 10.12 -7.05
CA VAL A 22 -11.16 8.91 -7.23
C VAL A 22 -10.53 7.80 -6.39
N ALA A 23 -11.29 7.24 -5.46
CA ALA A 23 -10.83 6.12 -4.64
C ALA A 23 -11.17 4.80 -5.34
N ALA A 24 -10.24 4.30 -6.14
CA ALA A 24 -10.39 3.08 -6.93
C ALA A 24 -9.05 2.36 -7.10
N THR A 25 -9.07 1.09 -7.47
CA THR A 25 -7.90 0.31 -7.87
C THR A 25 -7.86 0.19 -9.38
N VAL A 26 -6.83 0.76 -10.02
CA VAL A 26 -6.62 0.62 -11.46
C VAL A 26 -6.28 -0.84 -11.79
N THR A 27 -6.96 -1.39 -12.80
CA THR A 27 -6.79 -2.77 -13.29
C THR A 27 -6.26 -2.83 -14.71
N GLY A 28 -6.41 -1.74 -15.49
CA GLY A 28 -5.92 -1.66 -16.86
C GLY A 28 -5.68 -0.22 -17.31
N ILE A 29 -4.74 -0.06 -18.24
CA ILE A 29 -4.45 1.21 -18.91
C ILE A 29 -4.43 0.93 -20.41
N ASP A 30 -5.34 1.55 -21.15
CA ASP A 30 -5.31 1.58 -22.60
C ASP A 30 -4.62 2.87 -23.06
N THR A 31 -3.39 2.74 -23.56
CA THR A 31 -2.62 3.88 -24.05
C THR A 31 -2.99 4.28 -25.47
N GLY A 32 -3.70 3.44 -26.22
CA GLY A 32 -4.19 3.77 -27.56
C GLY A 32 -5.49 4.57 -27.49
N ALA A 33 -6.41 4.15 -26.63
CA ALA A 33 -7.68 4.85 -26.36
C ALA A 33 -7.55 6.02 -25.38
N HIS A 34 -6.41 6.12 -24.69
CA HIS A 34 -6.17 7.09 -23.61
C HIS A 34 -7.17 6.94 -22.45
N GLU A 35 -7.37 5.70 -21.99
CA GLU A 35 -8.32 5.37 -20.92
C GLU A 35 -7.70 4.49 -19.84
N VAL A 36 -8.24 4.61 -18.63
CA VAL A 36 -7.90 3.78 -17.47
C VAL A 36 -9.15 3.02 -17.03
N THR A 37 -9.03 1.71 -16.87
CA THR A 37 -10.04 0.87 -16.22
C THR A 37 -9.68 0.71 -14.75
N ALA A 38 -10.65 0.92 -13.86
CA ALA A 38 -10.48 0.76 -12.42
C ALA A 38 -11.70 0.09 -11.79
N LEU A 39 -11.50 -0.47 -10.60
CA LEU A 39 -12.57 -0.96 -9.74
C LEU A 39 -12.72 -0.03 -8.54
N ASP A 40 -13.92 0.46 -8.29
CA ASP A 40 -14.20 1.26 -7.10
C ASP A 40 -14.27 0.41 -5.83
N ARG A 41 -14.72 1.02 -4.72
CA ARG A 41 -14.82 0.33 -3.43
C ARG A 41 -15.96 -0.69 -3.36
N ASP A 42 -16.97 -0.53 -4.20
CA ASP A 42 -18.11 -1.43 -4.29
C ASP A 42 -17.86 -2.55 -5.31
N GLY A 43 -16.73 -2.47 -6.04
CA GLY A 43 -16.31 -3.44 -7.05
C GLY A 43 -16.83 -3.12 -8.44
N GLU A 44 -17.45 -1.95 -8.63
CA GLU A 44 -17.97 -1.51 -9.91
C GLU A 44 -16.84 -1.03 -10.82
N THR A 45 -16.98 -1.31 -12.12
CA THR A 45 -15.98 -0.93 -13.11
C THR A 45 -16.16 0.52 -13.53
N LEU A 46 -15.06 1.27 -13.47
CA LEU A 46 -14.95 2.65 -13.93
C LEU A 46 -14.02 2.71 -15.13
N THR A 47 -14.42 3.47 -16.16
CA THR A 47 -13.54 3.86 -17.26
C THR A 47 -13.30 5.37 -17.17
N LEU A 48 -12.04 5.77 -17.13
CA LEU A 48 -11.62 7.15 -16.94
C LEU A 48 -10.72 7.58 -18.11
N PRO A 49 -11.12 8.54 -18.95
CA PRO A 49 -10.28 9.08 -20.01
C PRO A 49 -9.20 10.01 -19.45
N TYR A 50 -8.09 10.16 -20.17
CA TYR A 50 -7.03 11.11 -19.84
C TYR A 50 -6.42 11.77 -21.07
N ASP A 51 -5.99 13.02 -20.94
CA ASP A 51 -5.13 13.65 -21.96
C ASP A 51 -3.66 13.27 -21.76
N ARG A 52 -3.25 13.15 -20.48
CA ARG A 52 -1.90 12.76 -20.07
C ARG A 52 -1.98 11.89 -18.82
N LEU A 53 -1.12 10.88 -18.75
CA LEU A 53 -1.06 9.95 -17.63
C LEU A 53 0.30 10.03 -16.94
N VAL A 54 0.28 10.20 -15.61
CA VAL A 54 1.45 10.02 -14.75
C VAL A 54 1.26 8.73 -13.95
N LEU A 55 2.06 7.71 -14.25
CA LEU A 55 2.03 6.44 -13.55
C LEU A 55 2.95 6.47 -12.33
N ALA A 56 2.36 6.52 -11.14
CA ALA A 56 3.08 6.53 -9.85
C ALA A 56 2.55 5.44 -8.90
N ALA A 57 2.16 4.28 -9.44
CA ALA A 57 1.58 3.17 -8.67
C ALA A 57 2.58 2.46 -7.73
N GLY A 58 3.88 2.71 -7.89
CA GLY A 58 4.93 2.00 -7.19
C GLY A 58 5.06 0.54 -7.65
N SER A 59 5.77 -0.27 -6.86
CA SER A 59 5.90 -1.71 -7.04
C SER A 59 5.32 -2.45 -5.83
N ARG A 60 5.32 -3.78 -5.87
CA ARG A 60 4.96 -4.63 -4.74
C ARG A 60 6.15 -5.49 -4.38
N THR A 61 6.41 -5.65 -3.08
CA THR A 61 7.43 -6.60 -2.60
C THR A 61 7.10 -8.02 -3.06
N ALA A 62 8.02 -8.63 -3.81
CA ALA A 62 7.93 -10.03 -4.18
C ALA A 62 8.18 -10.92 -2.96
N ARG A 63 7.33 -11.92 -2.76
CA ARG A 63 7.47 -12.89 -1.67
C ARG A 63 7.85 -14.26 -2.25
N PRO A 64 9.16 -14.54 -2.42
CA PRO A 64 9.62 -15.84 -2.91
C PRO A 64 9.32 -16.92 -1.87
N ARG A 65 9.08 -18.15 -2.34
CA ARG A 65 8.92 -19.32 -1.46
C ARG A 65 10.29 -19.93 -1.19
N PHE A 66 10.67 -20.02 0.08
CA PHE A 66 11.89 -20.67 0.55
C PHE A 66 11.67 -21.27 1.94
N PRO A 67 12.46 -22.30 2.35
CA PRO A 67 12.37 -22.84 3.71
C PRO A 67 12.58 -21.76 4.77
N GLY A 68 11.64 -21.61 5.70
CA GLY A 68 11.64 -20.55 6.73
C GLY A 68 11.06 -19.21 6.28
N GLY A 69 10.48 -19.12 5.08
CA GLY A 69 9.87 -17.88 4.58
C GLY A 69 8.69 -17.37 5.40
N ASP A 70 7.98 -18.26 6.10
CA ASP A 70 6.84 -17.91 6.96
C ASP A 70 7.26 -17.16 8.23
N ASP A 71 8.54 -17.25 8.62
CA ASP A 71 9.11 -16.56 9.78
C ASP A 71 9.66 -15.15 9.43
N VAL A 72 9.62 -14.76 8.16
CA VAL A 72 10.15 -13.49 7.67
C VAL A 72 9.05 -12.43 7.58
N PHE A 73 9.38 -11.23 8.02
CA PHE A 73 8.51 -10.05 7.94
C PHE A 73 9.10 -9.05 6.94
N ASP A 74 8.28 -8.60 5.98
CA ASP A 74 8.53 -7.33 5.29
C ASP A 74 7.86 -6.17 6.02
N VAL A 75 8.23 -4.95 5.64
CA VAL A 75 7.70 -3.70 6.20
C VAL A 75 7.26 -2.71 5.13
N ASP A 76 7.11 -3.19 3.89
CA ASP A 76 6.86 -2.37 2.70
C ASP A 76 5.43 -1.79 2.69
N THR A 77 4.53 -2.43 3.43
CA THR A 77 3.17 -1.93 3.65
C THR A 77 2.92 -1.62 5.12
N MET A 78 1.99 -0.70 5.40
CA MET A 78 1.56 -0.38 6.77
C MET A 78 1.07 -1.63 7.52
N GLY A 79 0.36 -2.53 6.83
CA GLY A 79 -0.11 -3.78 7.43
C GLY A 79 1.04 -4.71 7.82
N ALA A 80 2.04 -4.86 6.94
CA ALA A 80 3.20 -5.69 7.21
C ALA A 80 4.08 -5.11 8.33
N ALA A 81 4.32 -3.80 8.33
CA ALA A 81 5.02 -3.12 9.42
C ALA A 81 4.30 -3.25 10.77
N ALA A 82 2.97 -3.15 10.79
CA ALA A 82 2.17 -3.37 11.99
C ALA A 82 2.23 -4.82 12.49
N ALA A 83 2.24 -5.80 11.58
CA ALA A 83 2.37 -7.21 11.94
C ALA A 83 3.73 -7.50 12.62
N LEU A 84 4.82 -6.92 12.11
CA LEU A 84 6.12 -7.01 12.75
C LEU A 84 6.15 -6.34 14.14
N ASP A 85 5.61 -5.12 14.27
CA ASP A 85 5.57 -4.42 15.56
C ASP A 85 4.77 -5.22 16.61
N HIS A 86 3.64 -5.81 16.23
CA HIS A 86 2.86 -6.70 17.08
C HIS A 86 3.62 -7.97 17.47
N HIS A 87 4.32 -8.60 16.52
CA HIS A 87 5.14 -9.77 16.78
C HIS A 87 6.23 -9.46 17.83
N LEU A 88 6.98 -8.37 17.64
CA LEU A 88 8.05 -7.97 18.55
C LEU A 88 7.56 -7.71 19.98
N ARG A 89 6.36 -7.14 20.15
CA ARG A 89 5.75 -6.90 21.48
C ARG A 89 5.34 -8.18 22.21
N ARG A 90 5.15 -9.29 21.49
CA ARG A 90 4.74 -10.59 22.07
C ARG A 90 5.92 -11.48 22.40
N LEU A 91 7.11 -11.14 21.93
CA LEU A 91 8.31 -11.85 22.32
C LEU A 91 8.51 -11.70 23.84
N PRO A 92 8.88 -12.78 24.54
CA PRO A 92 9.24 -12.68 25.95
C PRO A 92 10.34 -11.64 26.12
N GLY A 93 10.25 -10.80 27.16
CA GLY A 93 11.32 -9.88 27.50
C GLY A 93 12.61 -10.67 27.67
N ARG A 94 13.56 -10.53 26.73
CA ARG A 94 14.90 -11.08 26.89
C ARG A 94 15.57 -10.30 28.01
N THR A 95 15.48 -10.76 29.26
CA THR A 95 16.55 -10.53 30.23
C THR A 95 17.80 -11.15 29.60
N GLY A 96 18.74 -10.31 29.19
CA GLY A 96 19.97 -10.76 28.56
C GLY A 96 20.70 -11.75 29.47
N ALA A 97 20.96 -12.95 28.95
CA ALA A 97 22.09 -13.72 29.40
C ALA A 97 23.23 -13.39 28.43
N GLY A 98 23.98 -12.33 28.76
CA GLY A 98 25.40 -12.34 28.45
C GLY A 98 26.05 -13.27 29.45
N GLN A 99 26.59 -14.38 28.96
CA GLN A 99 27.78 -15.07 29.48
C GLN A 99 28.50 -15.68 28.28
#